data_AF-A0A2N1TDH4-F1
#
_entry.id   AF-A0A2N1TDH4-F1
#
_cell.length_a   1.000
_cell.length_b   1.000
_cell.length_c   1.000
_cell.angle_alpha   90.00
_cell.angle_beta   90.00
_cell.angle_gamma   90.00
#
_symmetry.space_group_name_H-M   'P 1'
#
loop_
_entity.id
_entity.type
_entity.pdbx_description
1 polymer ?
#
loop_
_entity_poly.entity_id
_entity_poly.type
_entity_poly.pdbx_seq_one_letter_code
_entity_poly.pdbx_strand_id
1 'polypeptide(L)'
;MNNRIIIGILLFLIPQLLFSQKASEFMPGKPGTWKVESTLGKLGGTEKANYEKNLTAVAEWFHKNNAVMKAPKGFDLKAVIFGMYDDNYKKRSCNYGLRSEIRFDFELFLKEKGKEGKWTVEPPHWTLQINNTASGHGTNFCNYEGYQAQVDDPSREAPLNKAIADLCDLFAVFPLEREIAPGVRLYGDGNLVVFNPDRPPYWVPVKVKEVLELKLAYYRIRRNDKDLYDYIKAAYARMSSEELLAPAYEGSEDGIIKVNGQKDGLQIMRFNKEYWNRSLPTTAVQFMTAYYIPMSDSEMEESTANNGHPPYSRLAMKELNLAGLAALISR
;
A
#
# COMPACT_ATOMS: atom_id res chain seq x y z
N MET A 1 -31.65 -68.35 -25.27
CA MET A 1 -32.39 -67.75 -24.15
C MET A 1 -31.53 -66.71 -23.46
N ASN A 2 -31.92 -65.45 -23.64
CA ASN A 2 -31.83 -64.28 -22.77
C ASN A 2 -30.51 -63.74 -22.20
N ASN A 3 -30.31 -62.46 -22.55
CA ASN A 3 -29.78 -61.34 -21.76
C ASN A 3 -28.25 -61.20 -21.66
N ARG A 4 -27.68 -60.29 -22.47
CA ARG A 4 -27.42 -58.91 -22.02
C ARG A 4 -26.97 -57.99 -23.17
N ILE A 5 -27.78 -56.96 -23.38
CA ILE A 5 -27.59 -55.77 -24.19
C ILE A 5 -26.69 -54.80 -23.39
N ILE A 6 -26.03 -53.89 -24.13
CA ILE A 6 -25.38 -52.63 -23.69
C ILE A 6 -23.89 -52.73 -23.31
N ILE A 7 -23.02 -52.87 -24.32
CA ILE A 7 -21.69 -52.22 -24.32
C ILE A 7 -21.49 -51.65 -25.74
N GLY A 8 -22.26 -50.61 -26.08
CA GLY A 8 -22.26 -50.02 -27.43
C GLY A 8 -22.34 -48.50 -27.46
N ILE A 9 -22.30 -47.82 -26.31
CA ILE A 9 -22.39 -46.35 -26.22
C ILE A 9 -21.51 -45.85 -25.06
N LEU A 10 -20.19 -46.08 -25.13
CA LEU A 10 -19.24 -45.42 -24.23
C LEU A 10 -17.93 -44.98 -24.90
N LEU A 11 -17.84 -45.10 -26.23
CA LEU A 11 -16.68 -44.68 -27.02
C LEU A 11 -16.93 -43.46 -27.92
N PHE A 12 -18.15 -42.90 -27.93
CA PHE A 12 -18.51 -41.72 -28.74
C PHE A 12 -18.70 -40.42 -27.93
N LEU A 13 -18.46 -40.43 -26.61
CA LEU A 13 -18.63 -39.24 -25.74
C LEU A 13 -17.32 -38.68 -25.16
N ILE A 14 -16.15 -39.16 -25.62
CA ILE A 14 -14.84 -38.61 -25.22
C ILE A 14 -14.06 -38.04 -26.44
N PRO A 15 -14.68 -37.19 -27.29
CA PRO A 15 -13.90 -36.11 -27.90
C PRO A 15 -14.32 -34.72 -27.43
N GLN A 16 -15.45 -34.56 -26.71
CA GLN A 16 -15.94 -33.22 -26.34
C GLN A 16 -15.34 -32.65 -25.05
N LEU A 17 -14.64 -33.46 -24.25
CA LEU A 17 -13.81 -32.97 -23.12
C LEU A 17 -12.42 -32.49 -23.56
N LEU A 18 -12.08 -32.58 -24.86
CA LEU A 18 -10.84 -32.05 -25.44
C LEU A 18 -11.01 -30.68 -26.12
N PHE A 19 -12.13 -29.99 -25.90
CA PHE A 19 -12.09 -28.53 -25.91
C PHE A 19 -11.37 -28.05 -24.65
N SER A 20 -10.09 -28.43 -24.55
CA SER A 20 -9.09 -27.63 -23.85
C SER A 20 -9.37 -26.20 -24.27
N GLN A 21 -9.79 -25.36 -23.31
CA GLN A 21 -9.68 -23.93 -23.49
C GLN A 21 -8.20 -23.73 -23.79
N LYS A 22 -7.84 -23.57 -25.08
CA LYS A 22 -6.51 -23.10 -25.43
C LYS A 22 -6.33 -21.85 -24.59
N ALA A 23 -5.35 -21.89 -23.69
CA ALA A 23 -5.01 -20.76 -22.86
C ALA A 23 -4.88 -19.54 -23.78
N SER A 24 -5.37 -18.40 -23.30
CA SER A 24 -5.28 -17.13 -24.03
C SER A 24 -3.85 -16.94 -24.52
N GLU A 25 -3.66 -16.78 -25.82
CA GLU A 25 -2.33 -16.62 -26.42
C GLU A 25 -1.90 -15.16 -26.25
N PHE A 26 -0.80 -14.94 -25.54
CA PHE A 26 -0.23 -13.62 -25.34
C PHE A 26 0.37 -13.06 -26.64
N MET A 27 0.22 -11.76 -26.89
CA MET A 27 0.65 -11.11 -28.13
C MET A 27 1.82 -10.11 -27.91
N PRO A 28 3.06 -10.57 -27.66
CA PRO A 28 4.18 -9.71 -27.21
C PRO A 28 4.59 -8.62 -28.20
N GLY A 29 4.40 -8.85 -29.50
CA GLY A 29 4.84 -7.93 -30.56
C GLY A 29 3.87 -6.79 -30.87
N LYS A 30 2.63 -6.84 -30.34
CA LYS A 30 1.60 -5.85 -30.67
C LYS A 30 1.92 -4.51 -30.00
N PRO A 31 2.02 -3.41 -30.76
CA PRO A 31 2.23 -2.08 -30.19
C PRO A 31 1.08 -1.68 -29.27
N GLY A 32 1.41 -1.11 -28.12
CA GLY A 32 0.45 -0.60 -27.15
C GLY A 32 0.28 0.92 -27.20
N THR A 33 -0.69 1.38 -26.43
CA THR A 33 -0.98 2.81 -26.20
C THR A 33 -0.70 3.21 -24.76
N TRP A 34 -0.60 4.51 -24.52
CA TRP A 34 -0.46 5.11 -23.18
C TRP A 34 -1.60 6.09 -22.93
N LYS A 35 -2.19 6.05 -21.74
CA LYS A 35 -3.15 7.06 -21.27
C LYS A 35 -3.11 7.26 -19.76
N VAL A 36 -3.56 8.42 -19.33
CA VAL A 36 -3.80 8.75 -17.92
C VAL A 36 -5.29 9.01 -17.71
N GLU A 37 -5.86 8.40 -16.69
CA GLU A 37 -7.25 8.57 -16.26
C GLU A 37 -7.31 9.04 -14.81
N SER A 38 -8.30 9.84 -14.46
CA SER A 38 -8.49 10.37 -13.11
C SER A 38 -9.88 10.09 -12.58
N THR A 39 -9.95 9.59 -11.36
CA THR A 39 -11.19 9.31 -10.62
C THR A 39 -11.30 10.15 -9.35
N LEU A 40 -10.69 11.35 -9.33
CA LEU A 40 -10.79 12.32 -8.23
C LEU A 40 -12.22 12.89 -8.12
N GLY A 41 -13.15 12.08 -7.63
CA GLY A 41 -14.60 12.39 -7.65
C GLY A 41 -15.04 13.42 -6.63
N LYS A 42 -14.42 13.48 -5.44
CA LYS A 42 -14.82 14.39 -4.35
C LYS A 42 -14.20 15.79 -4.42
N LEU A 43 -13.20 16.00 -5.29
CA LEU A 43 -12.58 17.30 -5.48
C LEU A 43 -13.32 18.07 -6.59
N GLY A 44 -13.46 19.38 -6.41
CA GLY A 44 -14.13 20.26 -7.38
C GLY A 44 -13.24 21.41 -7.84
N GLY A 45 -13.60 22.01 -8.97
CA GLY A 45 -13.03 23.28 -9.46
C GLY A 45 -11.52 23.28 -9.65
N THR A 46 -10.89 24.41 -9.31
CA THR A 46 -9.46 24.66 -9.54
C THR A 46 -8.54 23.75 -8.71
N GLU A 47 -8.96 23.33 -7.51
CA GLU A 47 -8.17 22.41 -6.68
C GLU A 47 -8.01 21.05 -7.37
N LYS A 48 -9.11 20.48 -7.89
CA LYS A 48 -9.07 19.25 -8.68
C LYS A 48 -8.15 19.40 -9.89
N ALA A 49 -8.34 20.44 -10.69
CA ALA A 49 -7.54 20.65 -11.90
C ALA A 49 -6.03 20.77 -11.59
N ASN A 50 -5.67 21.48 -10.52
CA ASN A 50 -4.28 21.61 -10.08
C ASN A 50 -3.71 20.27 -9.60
N TYR A 51 -4.51 19.48 -8.85
CA TYR A 51 -4.03 18.20 -8.36
C TYR A 51 -3.87 17.18 -9.49
N GLU A 52 -4.85 17.08 -10.40
CA GLU A 52 -4.76 16.25 -11.60
C GLU A 52 -3.51 16.61 -12.42
N LYS A 53 -3.26 17.89 -12.65
CA LYS A 53 -2.05 18.34 -13.35
C LYS A 53 -0.77 17.84 -12.67
N ASN A 54 -0.67 17.95 -11.34
CA ASN A 54 0.51 17.50 -10.60
C ASN A 54 0.68 15.97 -10.67
N LEU A 55 -0.40 15.20 -10.53
CA LEU A 55 -0.37 13.74 -10.58
C LEU A 55 -0.12 13.21 -12.00
N THR A 56 -0.69 13.84 -13.03
CA THR A 56 -0.39 13.53 -14.42
C THR A 56 1.09 13.80 -14.72
N ALA A 57 1.69 14.87 -14.17
CA ALA A 57 3.13 15.11 -14.33
C ALA A 57 3.98 13.98 -13.72
N VAL A 58 3.58 13.45 -12.55
CA VAL A 58 4.22 12.27 -11.95
C VAL A 58 4.07 11.06 -12.87
N ALA A 59 2.85 10.73 -13.33
CA ALA A 59 2.61 9.59 -14.21
C ALA A 59 3.40 9.68 -15.53
N GLU A 60 3.45 10.87 -16.14
CA GLU A 60 4.22 11.16 -17.34
C GLU A 60 5.73 10.99 -17.14
N TRP A 61 6.24 11.30 -15.95
CA TRP A 61 7.64 11.06 -15.64
C TRP A 61 7.98 9.57 -15.67
N PHE A 62 7.15 8.71 -15.08
CA PHE A 62 7.34 7.26 -15.13
C PHE A 62 7.27 6.73 -16.56
N HIS A 63 6.26 7.16 -17.33
CA HIS A 63 6.12 6.79 -18.73
C HIS A 63 7.38 7.16 -19.55
N LYS A 64 7.98 8.34 -19.34
CA LYS A 64 9.14 8.82 -20.11
C LYS A 64 10.47 8.23 -19.66
N ASN A 65 10.61 7.87 -18.38
CA ASN A 65 11.88 7.49 -17.75
C ASN A 65 11.99 6.00 -17.43
N ASN A 66 11.05 5.18 -17.91
CA ASN A 66 11.07 3.73 -17.74
C ASN A 66 11.01 3.03 -19.10
N ALA A 67 11.98 2.17 -19.40
CA ALA A 67 12.11 1.54 -20.72
C ALA A 67 10.89 0.69 -21.11
N VAL A 68 10.28 0.01 -20.14
CA VAL A 68 9.07 -0.82 -20.34
C VAL A 68 7.87 0.06 -20.64
N MET A 69 7.72 1.15 -19.89
CA MET A 69 6.56 2.02 -20.00
C MET A 69 6.61 2.94 -21.23
N LYS A 70 7.79 3.42 -21.63
CA LYS A 70 7.98 4.41 -22.70
C LYS A 70 7.55 3.94 -24.09
N ALA A 71 7.63 2.64 -24.34
CA ALA A 71 7.26 2.03 -25.60
C ALA A 71 6.48 0.72 -25.36
N PRO A 72 5.21 0.81 -24.93
CA PRO A 72 4.41 -0.35 -24.58
C PRO A 72 4.33 -1.36 -25.74
N LYS A 73 4.63 -2.62 -25.46
CA LYS A 73 4.58 -3.73 -26.41
C LYS A 73 4.00 -4.96 -25.70
N GLY A 74 2.94 -5.51 -26.28
CA GLY A 74 2.17 -6.60 -25.68
C GLY A 74 1.10 -6.14 -24.69
N PHE A 75 0.96 -4.85 -24.43
CA PHE A 75 -0.03 -4.31 -23.51
C PHE A 75 -0.36 -2.86 -23.83
N ASP A 76 -1.56 -2.41 -23.47
CA ASP A 76 -1.83 -0.99 -23.26
C ASP A 76 -1.39 -0.59 -21.85
N LEU A 77 -0.72 0.57 -21.72
CA LEU A 77 -0.36 1.14 -20.43
C LEU A 77 -1.39 2.20 -20.04
N LYS A 78 -1.94 2.06 -18.83
CA LYS A 78 -2.90 3.01 -18.29
C LYS A 78 -2.51 3.40 -16.88
N ALA A 79 -2.26 4.69 -16.63
CA ALA A 79 -2.17 5.20 -15.27
C ALA A 79 -3.54 5.67 -14.79
N VAL A 80 -4.05 5.06 -13.73
CA VAL A 80 -5.30 5.45 -13.08
C VAL A 80 -4.99 6.18 -11.79
N ILE A 81 -5.47 7.41 -11.67
CA ILE A 81 -5.36 8.22 -10.47
C ILE A 81 -6.61 8.00 -9.62
N PHE A 82 -6.43 7.47 -8.42
CA PHE A 82 -7.49 7.30 -7.42
C PHE A 82 -7.37 8.32 -6.31
N GLY A 83 -8.46 9.00 -6.00
CA GLY A 83 -8.54 9.83 -4.80
C GLY A 83 -8.84 8.95 -3.60
N MET A 84 -7.99 8.96 -2.57
CA MET A 84 -8.25 8.22 -1.33
C MET A 84 -9.16 9.00 -0.38
N TYR A 85 -10.23 9.58 -0.91
CA TYR A 85 -11.22 10.38 -0.18
C TYR A 85 -12.50 9.57 -0.02
N ASP A 86 -12.53 8.52 0.80
CA ASP A 86 -13.80 7.87 1.13
C ASP A 86 -14.41 8.46 2.41
N ASP A 87 -15.72 8.24 2.64
CA ASP A 87 -16.42 8.72 3.84
C ASP A 87 -16.02 7.95 5.11
N ASN A 88 -15.28 6.85 4.95
CA ASN A 88 -14.69 6.07 6.02
C ASN A 88 -13.28 6.57 6.40
N TYR A 89 -12.80 7.62 5.72
CA TYR A 89 -11.45 8.11 5.88
C TYR A 89 -11.33 8.99 7.12
N LYS A 90 -10.83 8.41 8.21
CA LYS A 90 -10.42 9.13 9.41
C LYS A 90 -9.18 9.96 9.08
N LYS A 91 -9.36 11.27 8.86
CA LYS A 91 -8.25 12.23 8.68
C LYS A 91 -7.30 12.14 9.88
N ARG A 92 -6.18 11.45 9.69
CA ARG A 92 -5.10 11.39 10.70
C ARG A 92 -4.61 12.80 11.01
N SER A 93 -4.22 12.99 12.26
CA SER A 93 -3.84 14.32 12.77
C SER A 93 -2.56 14.85 12.11
N CYS A 94 -1.79 13.97 11.47
CA CYS A 94 -0.57 14.28 10.76
C CYS A 94 -0.75 14.63 9.29
N ASN A 95 -1.93 14.43 8.68
CA ASN A 95 -2.10 14.70 7.25
C ASN A 95 -2.17 16.19 6.94
N TYR A 96 -1.56 16.55 5.80
CA TYR A 96 -1.68 17.88 5.22
C TYR A 96 -2.02 17.80 3.72
N GLY A 97 -1.20 17.09 2.94
CA GLY A 97 -1.40 16.94 1.51
C GLY A 97 -2.67 16.17 1.16
N LEU A 98 -3.24 16.53 0.01
CA LEU A 98 -4.21 15.72 -0.71
C LEU A 98 -3.58 14.36 -1.01
N ARG A 99 -4.31 13.27 -0.75
CA ARG A 99 -3.80 11.90 -0.87
C ARG A 99 -4.41 11.21 -2.07
N SER A 100 -3.59 10.48 -2.78
CA SER A 100 -4.03 9.70 -3.92
C SER A 100 -3.15 8.50 -4.14
N GLU A 101 -3.63 7.64 -5.02
CA GLU A 101 -2.88 6.56 -5.60
C GLU A 101 -2.72 6.81 -7.10
N ILE A 102 -1.56 6.45 -7.65
CA ILE A 102 -1.38 6.27 -9.09
C ILE A 102 -1.12 4.78 -9.31
N ARG A 103 -2.04 4.11 -10.00
CA ARG A 103 -1.92 2.70 -10.39
C ARG A 103 -1.58 2.61 -11.87
N PHE A 104 -0.47 1.98 -12.20
CA PHE A 104 -0.06 1.68 -13.57
C PHE A 104 -0.54 0.28 -13.95
N ASP A 105 -1.60 0.21 -14.75
CA ASP A 105 -2.20 -1.00 -15.27
C ASP A 105 -1.53 -1.39 -16.59
N PHE A 106 -1.06 -2.64 -16.68
CA PHE A 106 -0.48 -3.24 -17.89
C PHE A 106 -1.55 -4.14 -18.55
N GLU A 107 -2.44 -3.55 -19.34
CA GLU A 107 -3.57 -4.25 -19.98
C GLU A 107 -3.09 -5.15 -21.13
N LEU A 108 -2.75 -6.39 -20.82
CA LEU A 108 -2.11 -7.32 -21.76
C LEU A 108 -3.00 -7.63 -22.96
N PHE A 109 -2.39 -7.69 -24.14
CA PHE A 109 -3.04 -8.15 -25.35
C PHE A 109 -3.07 -9.67 -25.41
N LEU A 110 -4.27 -10.22 -25.53
CA LEU A 110 -4.51 -11.66 -25.51
C LEU A 110 -5.31 -12.08 -26.74
N LYS A 111 -5.15 -13.33 -27.17
CA LYS A 111 -5.94 -13.93 -28.23
C LYS A 111 -6.63 -15.18 -27.71
N GLU A 112 -7.95 -15.12 -27.63
CA GLU A 112 -8.80 -16.22 -27.18
C GLU A 112 -9.64 -16.72 -28.35
N LYS A 113 -9.51 -18.02 -28.68
CA LYS A 113 -10.26 -18.65 -29.78
C LYS A 113 -10.19 -17.85 -31.10
N GLY A 114 -9.03 -17.28 -31.39
CA GLY A 114 -8.80 -16.48 -32.60
C GLY A 114 -9.24 -15.02 -32.53
N LYS A 115 -9.91 -14.60 -31.45
CA LYS A 115 -10.34 -13.21 -31.24
C LYS A 115 -9.36 -12.49 -30.35
N GLU A 116 -8.94 -11.31 -30.79
CA GLU A 116 -8.09 -10.43 -30.00
C GLU A 116 -8.90 -9.75 -28.89
N GLY A 117 -8.31 -9.65 -27.71
CA GLY A 117 -8.87 -9.02 -26.54
C GLY A 117 -7.78 -8.38 -25.68
N LYS A 118 -8.20 -7.88 -24.52
CA LYS A 118 -7.33 -7.27 -23.52
C LYS A 118 -7.69 -7.75 -22.13
N TRP A 119 -6.68 -8.00 -21.31
CA TRP A 119 -6.86 -8.19 -19.88
C TRP A 119 -7.10 -6.83 -19.22
N THR A 120 -8.35 -6.54 -18.85
CA THR A 120 -8.77 -5.24 -18.28
C THR A 120 -9.27 -5.32 -16.84
N VAL A 121 -9.61 -6.51 -16.35
CA VAL A 121 -10.04 -6.77 -14.97
C VAL A 121 -8.85 -7.21 -14.14
N GLU A 122 -8.40 -6.37 -13.20
CA GLU A 122 -7.20 -6.62 -12.38
C GLU A 122 -5.98 -7.08 -13.21
N PRO A 123 -5.58 -6.31 -14.24
CA PRO A 123 -4.34 -6.61 -14.97
C PRO A 123 -3.14 -6.54 -14.01
N PRO A 124 -1.98 -7.10 -14.40
CA PRO A 124 -0.74 -6.79 -13.72
C PRO A 124 -0.60 -5.29 -13.54
N HIS A 125 -0.28 -4.86 -12.32
CA HIS A 125 -0.22 -3.44 -12.00
C HIS A 125 0.90 -3.14 -11.00
N TRP A 126 1.25 -1.86 -10.93
CA TRP A 126 2.11 -1.31 -9.89
C TRP A 126 1.56 0.01 -9.38
N THR A 127 1.76 0.27 -8.10
CA THR A 127 1.07 1.34 -7.38
C THR A 127 2.06 2.26 -6.67
N LEU A 128 1.80 3.56 -6.81
CA LEU A 128 2.46 4.63 -6.09
C LEU A 128 1.45 5.37 -5.21
N GLN A 129 1.77 5.52 -3.93
CA GLN A 129 1.00 6.29 -2.98
C GLN A 129 1.54 7.72 -2.91
N ILE A 130 0.66 8.71 -2.99
CA ILE A 130 0.99 10.13 -2.99
C ILE A 130 0.44 10.78 -1.72
N ASN A 131 1.31 11.45 -0.98
CA ASN A 131 1.05 12.13 0.29
C ASN A 131 0.38 11.26 1.36
N ASN A 132 0.35 9.94 1.16
CA ASN A 132 -0.33 9.02 2.05
C ASN A 132 0.59 8.64 3.21
N THR A 133 0.28 9.12 4.42
CA THR A 133 1.08 8.84 5.62
C THR A 133 0.74 7.50 6.27
N ALA A 134 -0.16 6.72 5.67
CA ALA A 134 -0.56 5.40 6.16
C ALA A 134 0.11 4.25 5.38
N SER A 135 0.99 4.59 4.43
CA SER A 135 1.71 3.66 3.54
C SER A 135 3.22 3.81 3.64
N GLY A 136 3.94 2.83 3.08
CA GLY A 136 5.41 2.80 3.04
C GLY A 136 6.07 2.42 4.36
N HIS A 137 5.31 1.91 5.32
CA HIS A 137 5.78 1.40 6.60
C HIS A 137 5.06 0.07 6.90
N GLY A 138 5.43 -0.59 7.99
CA GLY A 138 4.80 -1.82 8.45
C GLY A 138 3.40 -1.59 9.03
N THR A 139 2.98 -2.50 9.90
CA THR A 139 1.62 -2.55 10.44
C THR A 139 1.23 -1.25 11.16
N ASN A 140 0.07 -0.71 10.78
CA ASN A 140 -0.57 0.40 11.49
C ASN A 140 -1.24 -0.12 12.78
N PHE A 141 -1.22 0.68 13.84
CA PHE A 141 -1.91 0.36 15.10
C PHE A 141 -3.42 0.73 15.02
N CYS A 142 -4.05 0.42 13.89
CA CYS A 142 -5.44 0.74 13.56
C CYS A 142 -6.43 -0.40 13.78
N ASN A 143 -5.95 -1.63 14.05
CA ASN A 143 -6.78 -2.83 14.16
C ASN A 143 -7.46 -2.95 15.54
N TYR A 144 -8.07 -1.86 16.00
CA TYR A 144 -8.84 -1.79 17.23
C TYR A 144 -10.32 -1.72 16.90
N GLU A 145 -11.15 -2.40 17.69
CA GLU A 145 -12.59 -2.40 17.50
C GLU A 145 -13.17 -0.99 17.66
N GLY A 146 -13.94 -0.57 16.65
CA GLY A 146 -14.67 0.69 16.66
C GLY A 146 -15.88 0.69 17.58
N TYR A 147 -16.55 1.85 17.63
CA TYR A 147 -17.87 2.00 18.25
C TYR A 147 -18.90 1.08 17.59
N GLN A 148 -19.68 0.37 18.40
CA GLN A 148 -20.76 -0.50 17.95
C GLN A 148 -22.09 0.02 18.45
N ALA A 149 -22.84 0.71 17.57
CA ALA A 149 -24.11 1.37 17.93
C ALA A 149 -25.17 0.43 18.56
N GLN A 150 -25.05 -0.88 18.37
CA GLN A 150 -25.96 -1.87 18.94
C GLN A 150 -25.68 -2.17 20.42
N VAL A 151 -24.45 -1.96 20.91
CA VAL A 151 -24.01 -2.45 22.23
C VAL A 151 -23.27 -1.41 23.08
N ASP A 152 -22.74 -0.35 22.45
CA ASP A 152 -22.05 0.74 23.11
C ASP A 152 -23.00 1.89 23.45
N ASP A 153 -22.74 2.54 24.58
CA ASP A 153 -23.39 3.79 24.94
C ASP A 153 -22.99 4.89 23.92
N PRO A 154 -23.94 5.64 23.32
CA PRO A 154 -23.63 6.69 22.35
C PRO A 154 -22.63 7.74 22.85
N SER A 155 -22.56 7.99 24.16
CA SER A 155 -21.57 8.91 24.75
C SER A 155 -20.12 8.45 24.56
N ARG A 156 -19.89 7.18 24.21
CA ARG A 156 -18.57 6.59 23.97
C ARG A 156 -18.09 6.74 22.54
N GLU A 157 -18.97 7.05 21.58
CA GLU A 157 -18.63 7.09 20.17
C GLU A 157 -17.47 8.05 19.89
N ALA A 158 -17.60 9.32 20.29
CA ALA A 158 -16.57 10.32 20.04
C ALA A 158 -15.24 10.04 20.78
N PRO A 159 -15.24 9.71 22.09
CA PRO A 159 -14.01 9.31 22.79
C PRO A 159 -13.31 8.09 22.19
N LEU A 160 -14.07 7.06 21.81
CA LEU A 160 -13.52 5.82 21.24
C LEU A 160 -12.95 6.08 19.84
N ASN A 161 -13.67 6.83 18.99
CA ASN A 161 -13.18 7.22 17.68
C ASN A 161 -11.90 8.04 17.77
N LYS A 162 -11.77 8.92 18.77
CA LYS A 162 -10.54 9.66 19.03
C LYS A 162 -9.41 8.74 19.47
N ALA A 163 -9.63 7.86 20.45
CA ALA A 163 -8.59 6.96 20.94
C ALA A 163 -8.05 6.04 19.83
N ILE A 164 -8.94 5.55 18.95
CA ILE A 164 -8.56 4.76 17.77
C ILE A 164 -7.77 5.62 16.77
N ALA A 165 -8.20 6.86 16.51
CA ALA A 165 -7.47 7.75 15.61
C ALA A 165 -6.05 8.06 16.11
N ASP A 166 -5.89 8.28 17.42
CA ASP A 166 -4.57 8.54 18.03
C ASP A 166 -3.67 7.29 17.97
N LEU A 167 -4.22 6.08 18.20
CA LEU A 167 -3.49 4.82 18.01
C LEU A 167 -3.12 4.59 16.54
N CYS A 168 -4.02 4.92 15.62
CA CYS A 168 -3.81 4.84 14.18
C CYS A 168 -2.67 5.72 13.66
N ASP A 169 -2.27 6.76 14.40
CA ASP A 169 -1.12 7.59 14.03
C ASP A 169 0.22 6.87 14.24
N LEU A 170 0.21 5.73 14.94
CA LEU A 170 1.38 4.89 15.17
C LEU A 170 1.48 3.75 14.15
N PHE A 171 2.71 3.41 13.79
CA PHE A 171 3.03 2.29 12.92
C PHE A 171 4.41 1.73 13.24
N ALA A 172 4.57 0.43 13.00
CA ALA A 172 5.88 -0.21 13.01
C ALA A 172 6.63 0.11 11.72
N VAL A 173 7.95 0.29 11.82
CA VAL A 173 8.82 0.61 10.69
C VAL A 173 9.82 -0.53 10.51
N PHE A 174 9.87 -1.06 9.28
CA PHE A 174 10.91 -2.01 8.90
C PHE A 174 12.30 -1.36 8.98
N PRO A 175 13.37 -2.12 9.24
CA PRO A 175 14.73 -1.58 9.21
C PRO A 175 15.04 -0.91 7.87
N LEU A 176 15.84 0.17 7.90
CA LEU A 176 16.36 0.77 6.68
C LEU A 176 17.32 -0.23 6.01
N GLU A 177 17.04 -0.62 4.77
CA GLU A 177 17.95 -1.47 4.00
C GLU A 177 19.06 -0.64 3.38
N ARG A 178 18.69 0.46 2.69
CA ARG A 178 19.65 1.37 2.06
C ARG A 178 19.04 2.72 1.72
N GLU A 179 19.89 3.74 1.70
CA GLU A 179 19.62 5.01 1.03
C GLU A 179 20.07 4.88 -0.43
N ILE A 180 19.13 5.00 -1.37
CA ILE A 180 19.40 4.83 -2.80
C ILE A 180 19.99 6.12 -3.39
N ALA A 181 19.45 7.26 -2.96
CA ALA A 181 19.90 8.61 -3.30
C ALA A 181 19.35 9.58 -2.23
N PRO A 182 19.85 10.82 -2.14
CA PRO A 182 19.24 11.84 -1.28
C PRO A 182 17.74 11.99 -1.59
N GLY A 183 16.89 11.76 -0.58
CA GLY A 183 15.43 11.79 -0.72
C GLY A 183 14.79 10.49 -1.21
N VAL A 184 15.54 9.38 -1.34
CA VAL A 184 15.03 8.07 -1.76
C VAL A 184 15.60 6.96 -0.88
N ARG A 185 14.75 6.33 -0.08
CA ARG A 185 15.13 5.26 0.86
C ARG A 185 14.34 3.99 0.61
N LEU A 186 15.01 2.85 0.73
CA LEU A 186 14.40 1.53 0.73
C LEU A 186 14.49 0.94 2.13
N TYR A 187 13.32 0.61 2.67
CA TYR A 187 13.16 -0.10 3.92
C TYR A 187 12.84 -1.57 3.66
N GLY A 188 12.98 -2.38 4.71
CA GLY A 188 12.65 -3.80 4.69
C GLY A 188 11.27 -4.08 4.10
N ASP A 189 11.12 -5.29 3.56
CA ASP A 189 9.87 -5.73 2.91
C ASP A 189 9.51 -4.87 1.68
N GLY A 190 10.51 -4.32 0.99
CA GLY A 190 10.31 -3.58 -0.26
C GLY A 190 9.65 -2.20 -0.10
N ASN A 191 9.72 -1.57 1.07
CA ASN A 191 9.07 -0.29 1.32
C ASN A 191 9.92 0.88 0.81
N LEU A 192 9.61 1.37 -0.40
CA LEU A 192 10.28 2.54 -0.98
C LEU A 192 9.62 3.83 -0.49
N VAL A 193 10.42 4.77 0.02
CA VAL A 193 9.98 6.08 0.49
C VAL A 193 10.73 7.17 -0.28
N VAL A 194 9.98 8.11 -0.85
CA VAL A 194 10.49 9.28 -1.58
C VAL A 194 10.06 10.55 -0.86
N PHE A 195 11.04 11.39 -0.52
CA PHE A 195 10.86 12.55 0.35
C PHE A 195 11.83 13.68 -0.03
N ASN A 196 11.59 14.88 0.51
CA ASN A 196 12.53 15.99 0.41
C ASN A 196 13.52 15.92 1.58
N PRO A 197 14.83 15.71 1.34
CA PRO A 197 15.82 15.58 2.40
C PRO A 197 16.14 16.90 3.12
N ASP A 198 15.74 18.04 2.57
CA ASP A 198 15.95 19.37 3.17
C ASP A 198 14.90 19.69 4.27
N ARG A 199 13.97 18.78 4.51
CA ARG A 199 12.89 18.93 5.51
C ARG A 199 13.21 18.15 6.80
N PRO A 200 12.51 18.45 7.92
CA PRO A 200 12.58 17.61 9.11
C PRO A 200 12.31 16.14 8.79
N PRO A 201 12.77 15.17 9.62
CA PRO A 201 12.50 13.75 9.36
C PRO A 201 10.99 13.47 9.16
N TYR A 202 10.61 12.69 8.14
CA TYR A 202 9.20 12.36 7.87
C TYR A 202 8.59 11.41 8.91
N TRP A 203 9.41 10.58 9.57
CA TRP A 203 9.00 9.77 10.72
C TRP A 203 9.84 10.11 11.94
N VAL A 204 9.20 10.05 13.11
CA VAL A 204 9.83 10.26 14.40
C VAL A 204 9.51 9.10 15.34
N PRO A 205 10.49 8.65 16.15
CA PRO A 205 10.26 7.59 17.12
C PRO A 205 9.29 8.06 18.20
N VAL A 206 8.49 7.13 18.71
CA VAL A 206 7.63 7.37 19.88
C VAL A 206 8.21 6.66 21.09
N LYS A 207 7.87 7.12 22.29
CA LYS A 207 8.33 6.49 23.54
C LYS A 207 7.40 5.38 23.99
N VAL A 208 7.93 4.41 24.74
CA VAL A 208 7.14 3.32 25.36
C VAL A 208 5.95 3.90 26.12
N LYS A 209 6.19 4.94 26.93
CA LYS A 209 5.16 5.67 27.66
C LYS A 209 4.00 6.12 26.78
N GLU A 210 4.31 6.73 25.64
CA GLU A 210 3.28 7.29 24.75
C GLU A 210 2.39 6.19 24.17
N VAL A 211 2.98 5.06 23.78
CA VAL A 211 2.20 3.92 23.25
C VAL A 211 1.28 3.34 24.32
N LEU A 212 1.80 3.15 25.54
CA LEU A 212 1.03 2.58 26.65
C LEU A 212 -0.08 3.51 27.12
N GLU A 213 0.17 4.82 27.19
CA GLU A 213 -0.85 5.81 27.53
C GLU A 213 -1.99 5.83 26.50
N LEU A 214 -1.69 5.67 25.21
CA LEU A 214 -2.69 5.55 24.15
C LEU A 214 -3.51 4.26 24.27
N LYS A 215 -2.85 3.12 24.55
CA LYS A 215 -3.55 1.85 24.82
C LYS A 215 -4.46 1.95 26.06
N LEU A 216 -3.97 2.55 27.15
CA LEU A 216 -4.75 2.78 28.36
C LEU A 216 -5.95 3.69 28.11
N ALA A 217 -5.78 4.74 27.31
CA ALA A 217 -6.86 5.64 26.93
C ALA A 217 -7.98 4.90 26.17
N TYR A 218 -7.61 4.01 25.23
CA TYR A 218 -8.54 3.16 24.50
C TYR A 218 -9.27 2.16 25.42
N TYR A 219 -8.53 1.33 26.16
CA TYR A 219 -9.13 0.26 26.97
C TYR A 219 -9.93 0.77 28.17
N ARG A 220 -9.67 1.98 28.66
CA ARG A 220 -10.49 2.63 29.68
C ARG A 220 -11.93 2.89 29.23
N ILE A 221 -12.14 3.12 27.93
CA ILE A 221 -13.45 3.45 27.35
C ILE A 221 -14.22 2.17 26.98
N ARG A 222 -13.50 1.09 26.68
CA ARG A 222 -14.05 -0.20 26.25
C ARG A 222 -14.84 -0.88 27.37
N ARG A 223 -16.04 -1.37 27.02
CA ARG A 223 -16.98 -1.96 27.99
C ARG A 223 -16.46 -3.24 28.63
N ASN A 224 -15.91 -4.14 27.82
CA ASN A 224 -15.64 -5.53 28.19
C ASN A 224 -14.14 -5.82 28.39
N ASP A 225 -13.29 -4.80 28.34
CA ASP A 225 -11.83 -4.96 28.32
C ASP A 225 -11.19 -4.47 29.63
N LYS A 226 -11.93 -4.51 30.76
CA LYS A 226 -11.45 -4.03 32.06
C LYS A 226 -10.19 -4.78 32.51
N ASP A 227 -10.18 -6.10 32.35
CA ASP A 227 -9.04 -6.93 32.75
C ASP A 227 -7.78 -6.58 31.94
N LEU A 228 -7.96 -6.28 30.66
CA LEU A 228 -6.87 -5.84 29.78
C LEU A 228 -6.38 -4.43 30.15
N TYR A 229 -7.29 -3.52 30.49
CA TYR A 229 -6.93 -2.21 31.02
C TYR A 229 -6.13 -2.32 32.32
N ASP A 230 -6.59 -3.12 33.28
CA ASP A 230 -5.93 -3.30 34.57
C ASP A 230 -4.55 -3.96 34.40
N TYR A 231 -4.44 -4.94 33.49
CA TYR A 231 -3.17 -5.59 33.14
C TYR A 231 -2.15 -4.59 32.60
N ILE A 232 -2.52 -3.81 31.57
CA ILE A 232 -1.65 -2.80 30.97
C ILE A 232 -1.28 -1.75 32.01
N LYS A 233 -2.22 -1.33 32.86
CA LYS A 233 -1.99 -0.34 33.92
C LYS A 233 -0.98 -0.84 34.95
N ALA A 234 -1.10 -2.10 35.38
CA ALA A 234 -0.16 -2.72 36.31
C ALA A 234 1.23 -2.90 35.70
N ALA A 235 1.31 -3.24 34.41
CA ALA A 235 2.60 -3.31 33.72
C ALA A 235 3.26 -1.94 33.58
N TYR A 236 2.50 -0.92 33.14
CA TYR A 236 2.96 0.46 33.05
C TYR A 236 3.55 0.97 34.39
N ALA A 237 2.89 0.65 35.51
CA ALA A 237 3.34 1.06 36.85
C ALA A 237 4.63 0.35 37.32
N ARG A 238 4.99 -0.80 36.74
CA ARG A 238 6.20 -1.56 37.08
C ARG A 238 7.41 -1.19 36.23
N MET A 239 7.20 -0.56 35.07
CA MET A 239 8.28 -0.14 34.18
C MET A 239 9.09 1.00 34.80
N SER A 240 10.40 0.97 34.57
CA SER A 240 11.28 2.04 35.04
C SER A 240 11.04 3.34 34.27
N SER A 241 11.46 4.48 34.84
CA SER A 241 11.41 5.76 34.12
C SER A 241 12.29 5.75 32.86
N GLU A 242 13.40 5.03 32.88
CA GLU A 242 14.29 4.86 31.73
C GLU A 242 13.57 4.09 30.61
N GLU A 243 12.95 2.96 30.94
CA GLU A 243 12.19 2.15 29.98
C GLU A 243 11.02 2.91 29.38
N LEU A 244 10.24 3.62 30.21
CA LEU A 244 9.11 4.43 29.75
C LEU A 244 9.54 5.57 28.81
N LEU A 245 10.76 6.10 28.97
CA LEU A 245 11.30 7.17 28.14
C LEU A 245 12.08 6.68 26.92
N ALA A 246 12.41 5.40 26.84
CA ALA A 246 13.08 4.79 25.70
C ALA A 246 12.18 4.80 24.44
N PRO A 247 12.78 4.80 23.24
CA PRO A 247 12.03 4.58 22.00
C PRO A 247 11.29 3.24 22.04
N ALA A 248 10.05 3.24 21.57
CA ALA A 248 9.18 2.06 21.57
C ALA A 248 9.48 1.15 20.37
N TYR A 249 9.43 -0.15 20.62
CA TYR A 249 9.52 -1.20 19.61
C TYR A 249 8.36 -2.17 19.75
N GLU A 250 7.81 -2.62 18.61
CA GLU A 250 6.80 -3.66 18.49
C GLU A 250 7.50 -5.02 18.56
N GLY A 251 7.39 -5.64 19.72
CA GLY A 251 8.03 -6.87 20.12
C GLY A 251 8.01 -6.94 21.64
N SER A 252 7.70 -8.09 22.22
CA SER A 252 7.96 -8.37 23.64
C SER A 252 7.60 -9.82 23.91
N GLU A 253 8.20 -10.43 24.92
CA GLU A 253 7.76 -11.72 25.45
C GLU A 253 6.30 -11.66 25.94
N ASP A 254 5.88 -10.48 26.40
CA ASP A 254 4.49 -10.20 26.74
C ASP A 254 3.64 -10.01 25.47
N GLY A 255 2.94 -11.08 25.09
CA GLY A 255 2.03 -11.09 23.94
C GLY A 255 0.82 -10.16 24.06
N ILE A 256 0.57 -9.56 25.23
CA ILE A 256 -0.53 -8.62 25.48
C ILE A 256 -0.03 -7.18 25.29
N ILE A 257 1.10 -6.81 25.90
CA ILE A 257 1.65 -5.45 25.80
C ILE A 257 2.25 -5.20 24.42
N LYS A 258 3.01 -6.15 23.86
CA LYS A 258 3.67 -6.07 22.54
C LYS A 258 4.51 -4.81 22.31
N VAL A 259 5.00 -4.17 23.37
CA VAL A 259 5.77 -2.91 23.31
C VAL A 259 6.90 -2.98 24.32
N ASN A 260 8.12 -2.65 23.89
CA ASN A 260 9.30 -2.63 24.73
C ASN A 260 10.22 -1.43 24.43
N GLY A 261 11.13 -1.12 25.36
CA GLY A 261 12.22 -0.15 25.20
C GLY A 261 13.59 -0.77 24.92
N GLN A 262 13.66 -2.09 24.75
CA GLN A 262 14.88 -2.91 24.63
C GLN A 262 15.36 -3.08 23.17
N LYS A 263 14.65 -2.50 22.20
CA LYS A 263 14.93 -2.60 20.75
C LYS A 263 14.61 -3.96 20.13
N ASP A 264 13.77 -4.75 20.78
CA ASP A 264 13.30 -6.01 20.21
C ASP A 264 12.17 -5.78 19.22
N GLY A 265 12.30 -6.34 18.01
CA GLY A 265 11.31 -6.22 16.94
C GLY A 265 11.39 -4.91 16.16
N LEU A 266 10.25 -4.40 15.69
CA LEU A 266 10.20 -3.25 14.77
C LEU A 266 10.03 -1.93 15.53
N GLN A 267 10.76 -0.89 15.15
CA GLN A 267 10.61 0.40 15.82
C GLN A 267 9.22 1.01 15.57
N ILE A 268 8.55 1.46 16.64
CA ILE A 268 7.27 2.15 16.52
C ILE A 268 7.55 3.63 16.29
N MET A 269 6.96 4.17 15.24
CA MET A 269 7.10 5.56 14.84
C MET A 269 5.72 6.19 14.61
N ARG A 270 5.73 7.50 14.40
CA ARG A 270 4.61 8.25 13.83
C ARG A 270 5.10 9.17 12.73
N PHE A 271 4.19 9.62 11.87
CA PHE A 271 4.51 10.64 10.88
C PHE A 271 4.74 12.00 11.55
N ASN A 272 5.81 12.68 11.16
CA ASN A 272 6.17 13.99 11.68
C ASN A 272 5.32 15.08 11.00
N LYS A 273 4.52 15.80 11.79
CA LYS A 273 3.65 16.87 11.28
C LYS A 273 4.43 18.06 10.72
N GLU A 274 5.65 18.25 11.20
CA GLU A 274 6.57 19.33 10.79
C GLU A 274 7.29 19.01 9.47
N TYR A 275 7.16 17.79 8.94
CA TYR A 275 7.69 17.45 7.63
C TYR A 275 6.99 18.24 6.50
N TRP A 276 5.70 18.56 6.68
CA TRP A 276 4.95 19.23 5.62
C TRP A 276 5.41 20.67 5.43
N ASN A 277 5.74 21.03 4.20
CA ASN A 277 5.88 22.42 3.83
C ASN A 277 4.48 23.00 3.61
N ARG A 278 3.95 23.65 4.65
CA ARG A 278 2.59 24.24 4.64
C ARG A 278 2.48 25.54 3.85
N SER A 279 3.58 26.04 3.30
CA SER A 279 3.55 27.14 2.32
C SER A 279 3.20 26.68 0.91
N LEU A 280 3.33 25.39 0.61
CA LEU A 280 2.88 24.78 -0.63
C LEU A 280 1.39 24.45 -0.55
N PRO A 281 0.64 24.45 -1.67
CA PRO A 281 -0.76 24.02 -1.66
C PRO A 281 -0.90 22.54 -1.25
N THR A 282 -2.07 22.17 -0.74
CA THR A 282 -2.43 20.78 -0.40
C THR A 282 -2.32 19.83 -1.59
N THR A 283 -2.45 20.35 -2.82
CA THR A 283 -2.29 19.62 -4.09
C THR A 283 -0.83 19.32 -4.46
N ALA A 284 0.16 19.85 -3.72
CA ALA A 284 1.57 19.59 -3.99
C ALA A 284 1.95 18.14 -3.63
N VAL A 285 2.73 17.49 -4.50
CA VAL A 285 3.32 16.16 -4.22
C VAL A 285 4.49 16.39 -3.27
N GLN A 286 4.37 15.97 -2.02
CA GLN A 286 5.34 16.26 -0.96
C GLN A 286 5.93 15.00 -0.32
N PHE A 287 5.27 13.85 -0.47
CA PHE A 287 5.71 12.55 0.04
C PHE A 287 5.19 11.46 -0.88
N MET A 288 5.99 10.45 -1.19
CA MET A 288 5.51 9.29 -1.95
C MET A 288 6.04 7.98 -1.38
N THR A 289 5.27 6.92 -1.51
CA THR A 289 5.70 5.57 -1.14
C THR A 289 5.26 4.54 -2.17
N ALA A 290 6.05 3.49 -2.38
CA ALA A 290 5.67 2.38 -3.24
C ALA A 290 6.18 1.06 -2.67
N TYR A 291 5.51 -0.03 -3.05
CA TYR A 291 6.08 -1.35 -2.88
C TYR A 291 7.06 -1.63 -4.03
N TYR A 292 8.30 -1.95 -3.68
CA TYR A 292 9.42 -2.14 -4.58
C TYR A 292 10.15 -3.43 -4.24
N ILE A 293 9.71 -4.51 -4.89
CA ILE A 293 10.40 -5.81 -4.83
C ILE A 293 10.70 -6.22 -6.28
N PRO A 294 11.91 -5.89 -6.78
CA PRO A 294 12.33 -6.39 -8.09
C PRO A 294 12.53 -7.91 -8.01
N MET A 295 12.22 -8.60 -9.10
CA MET A 295 12.54 -10.01 -9.26
C MET A 295 13.95 -10.16 -9.86
N SER A 296 14.64 -11.23 -9.47
CA SER A 296 15.84 -11.71 -10.16
C SER A 296 15.50 -12.23 -11.56
N ASP A 297 16.51 -12.36 -12.42
CA ASP A 297 16.30 -12.83 -13.80
C ASP A 297 15.71 -14.24 -13.85
N SER A 298 16.13 -15.14 -12.94
CA SER A 298 15.56 -16.49 -12.85
C SER A 298 14.09 -16.49 -12.42
N GLU A 299 13.71 -15.64 -11.46
CA GLU A 299 12.30 -15.52 -11.03
C GLU A 299 11.43 -14.94 -12.16
N MET A 300 11.98 -14.03 -12.96
CA MET A 300 11.31 -13.46 -14.13
C MET A 300 11.09 -14.50 -15.23
N GLU A 301 12.11 -15.31 -15.52
CA GLU A 301 12.03 -16.43 -16.47
C GLU A 301 11.00 -17.46 -16.03
N GLU A 302 11.03 -17.88 -14.76
CA GLU A 302 10.08 -18.83 -14.18
C GLU A 302 8.65 -18.27 -14.23
N SER A 303 8.45 -17.01 -13.82
CA SER A 303 7.14 -16.35 -13.89
C SER A 303 6.62 -16.30 -15.32
N THR A 304 7.48 -16.01 -16.30
CA THR A 304 7.11 -15.97 -17.71
C THR A 304 6.72 -17.35 -18.23
N ALA A 305 7.46 -18.39 -17.86
CA ALA A 305 7.15 -19.77 -18.25
C ALA A 305 5.81 -20.24 -17.66
N ASN A 306 5.52 -19.88 -16.41
CA ASN A 306 4.30 -20.28 -15.71
C ASN A 306 3.05 -19.53 -16.20
N ASN A 307 3.18 -18.26 -16.58
CA ASN A 307 2.04 -17.41 -16.94
C ASN A 307 1.86 -17.21 -18.46
N GLY A 308 2.85 -17.57 -19.28
CA GLY A 308 2.81 -17.37 -20.73
C GLY A 308 3.02 -15.92 -21.18
N HIS A 309 3.38 -15.02 -20.26
CA HIS A 309 3.70 -13.62 -20.54
C HIS A 309 4.70 -13.08 -19.50
N PRO A 310 5.48 -12.02 -19.82
CA PRO A 310 6.35 -11.38 -18.84
C PRO A 310 5.57 -10.73 -17.69
N PRO A 311 6.10 -10.71 -16.45
CA PRO A 311 5.48 -9.98 -15.34
C PRO A 311 5.83 -8.49 -15.45
N TYR A 312 5.10 -7.78 -16.32
CA TYR A 312 5.42 -6.39 -16.72
C TYR A 312 5.54 -5.38 -15.57
N SER A 313 4.75 -5.53 -14.50
CA SER A 313 4.89 -4.67 -13.32
C SER A 313 6.27 -4.81 -12.65
N ARG A 314 6.81 -6.03 -12.61
CA ARG A 314 8.14 -6.33 -12.07
C ARG A 314 9.27 -5.90 -13.03
N LEU A 315 9.08 -6.07 -14.34
CA LEU A 315 9.99 -5.51 -15.35
C LEU A 315 10.09 -3.98 -15.19
N ALA A 316 8.95 -3.32 -15.05
CA ALA A 316 8.92 -1.88 -14.88
C ALA A 316 9.61 -1.44 -13.58
N MET A 317 9.42 -2.16 -12.46
CA MET A 317 10.20 -1.89 -11.24
C MET A 317 11.71 -2.00 -11.49
N LYS A 318 12.17 -3.07 -12.16
CA LYS A 318 13.59 -3.30 -12.41
C LYS A 318 14.25 -2.17 -13.22
N GLU A 319 13.53 -1.63 -14.20
CA GLU A 319 14.01 -0.55 -15.08
C GLU A 319 13.80 0.86 -14.50
N LEU A 320 13.43 0.97 -13.23
CA LEU A 320 13.09 2.25 -12.62
C LEU A 320 14.34 3.07 -12.28
N ASN A 321 14.38 4.33 -12.74
CA ASN A 321 15.36 5.30 -12.28
C ASN A 321 15.04 5.78 -10.85
N LEU A 322 15.43 4.98 -9.84
CA LEU A 322 15.15 5.26 -8.44
C LEU A 322 15.74 6.61 -7.98
N ALA A 323 16.95 6.95 -8.40
CA ALA A 323 17.61 8.19 -8.01
C ALA A 323 16.87 9.45 -8.51
N GLY A 324 16.19 9.36 -9.65
CA GLY A 324 15.41 10.46 -10.21
C GLY A 324 14.09 10.74 -9.48
N LEU A 325 13.62 9.85 -8.60
CA LEU A 325 12.32 9.99 -7.95
C LEU A 325 12.21 11.20 -7.03
N ALA A 326 13.31 11.59 -6.35
CA ALA A 326 13.29 12.75 -5.46
C ALA A 326 12.97 14.06 -6.20
N ALA A 327 13.21 14.14 -7.51
CA ALA A 327 12.86 15.30 -8.33
C ALA A 327 11.34 15.50 -8.49
N LEU A 328 10.53 14.47 -8.17
CA LEU A 328 9.07 14.53 -8.20
C LEU A 328 8.47 15.15 -6.93
N ILE A 329 9.28 15.32 -5.89
CA ILE A 329 8.84 15.95 -4.65
C ILE A 329 8.95 17.48 -4.79
N SER A 330 7.82 18.15 -4.57
CA SER A 330 7.73 19.61 -4.52
C SER A 330 8.64 20.14 -3.42
N ARG A 331 9.42 21.18 -3.70
CA ARG A 331 10.38 21.76 -2.75
C ARG A 331 9.72 22.83 -1.89
#